data_AF-Q7UVL1-F1
#
_entry.id   AF-Q7UVL1-F1
#
_cell.length_a   1.000
_cell.length_b   1.000
_cell.length_c   1.000
_cell.angle_alpha   90.00
_cell.angle_beta   90.00
_cell.angle_gamma   90.00
#
_symmetry.space_group_name_H-M   'P 1'
#
loop_
_entity.id
_entity.type
_entity.pdbx_description
1 polymer ?
#
loop_
_entity_poly.entity_id
_entity_poly.type
_entity_poly.pdbx_seq_one_letter_code
_entity_poly.pdbx_strand_id
1 'polypeptide(L)' 'MPQSLSQLYVHVIFSTKDRFPFLKDDIRDRVHAYLASVLREMGSPFVVVGGVDDHVHVLFK' A
#
# COMPACT_ATOMS: atom_id res chain seq x y z
N MET A 1 -23.42 26.32 -6.99
CA MET A 1 -22.87 25.03 -7.45
C MET A 1 -22.24 24.35 -6.24
N PRO A 2 -22.85 23.31 -5.66
CA PRO A 2 -22.18 22.58 -4.59
C PRO A 2 -20.95 21.88 -5.19
N GLN A 3 -19.77 22.21 -4.69
CA GLN A 3 -18.52 21.57 -5.08
C GLN A 3 -17.85 20.99 -3.84
N SER A 4 -17.81 19.66 -3.77
CA SER A 4 -17.10 18.95 -2.70
C SER A 4 -15.63 18.92 -3.05
N LEU A 5 -14.82 19.65 -2.29
CA LEU A 5 -13.36 19.59 -2.33
C LEU A 5 -12.93 18.78 -1.11
N SER A 6 -12.49 17.54 -1.33
CA SER A 6 -11.91 16.71 -0.30
C SER A 6 -10.58 16.14 -0.76
N GLN A 7 -9.67 16.01 0.21
CA GLN A 7 -8.39 15.35 0.04
C GLN A 7 -8.24 14.40 1.21
N LEU A 8 -8.42 13.12 0.92
CA LEU A 8 -8.36 12.05 1.92
C LEU A 8 -7.03 11.34 1.76
N TYR A 9 -6.35 11.14 2.87
CA TYR A 9 -5.19 10.27 2.94
C TYR A 9 -5.56 9.06 3.77
N VAL A 10 -5.27 7.87 3.26
CA VAL A 10 -5.60 6.63 3.93
C VAL A 10 -4.32 5.86 4.20
N HIS A 11 -4.13 5.49 5.47
CA HIS A 11 -3.12 4.53 5.87
C HIS A 11 -3.79 3.18 6.08
N VAL A 12 -3.63 2.28 5.10
CA VAL A 12 -4.14 0.91 5.16
C VAL A 12 -3.04 -0.02 5.60
N ILE A 13 -3.35 -0.92 6.53
CA ILE A 13 -2.46 -1.98 7.01
C ILE A 13 -3.19 -3.30 6.88
N PHE A 14 -2.55 -4.29 6.29
CA PHE A 14 -3.06 -5.66 6.24
C PHE A 14 -1.92 -6.66 6.35
N SER A 15 -2.24 -7.84 6.89
CA SER A 15 -1.28 -8.91 7.12
C SER A 15 -1.38 -9.99 6.06
N THR A 16 -0.31 -10.76 5.93
CA THR A 16 -0.33 -12.05 5.26
C THR A 16 -1.28 -13.03 5.97
N LYS A 17 -1.64 -14.11 5.27
CA LYS A 17 -2.50 -15.15 5.85
C LYS A 17 -1.87 -15.69 7.14
N ASP A 18 -2.65 -15.68 8.22
CA ASP A 18 -2.24 -16.14 9.56
C ASP A 18 -0.97 -15.46 10.10
N ARG A 19 -0.61 -14.26 9.59
CA ARG A 19 0.65 -13.57 9.87
C ARG A 19 1.88 -14.43 9.58
N PHE A 20 1.76 -15.39 8.68
CA PHE A 20 2.91 -16.18 8.28
C PHE A 20 3.90 -15.29 7.51
N PRO A 21 5.21 -15.36 7.80
CA PRO A 21 6.19 -14.38 7.31
C PRO A 21 6.59 -14.64 5.85
N PHE A 22 5.64 -14.48 4.92
CA PHE A 22 5.84 -14.72 3.49
C PHE A 22 6.69 -13.65 2.82
N LEU A 23 6.72 -12.41 3.33
CA LEU A 23 7.45 -11.29 2.74
C LEU A 23 8.94 -11.33 3.11
N LYS A 24 9.62 -12.38 2.65
CA LYS A 24 11.07 -12.57 2.78
C LYS A 24 11.84 -11.50 2.00
N ASP A 25 13.09 -11.27 2.38
CA ASP A 25 13.93 -10.19 1.83
C ASP A 25 14.08 -10.27 0.30
N ASP A 26 13.99 -11.46 -0.30
CA ASP A 26 14.08 -11.69 -1.74
C ASP A 26 12.83 -11.27 -2.53
N ILE A 27 11.67 -11.18 -1.89
CA ILE A 27 10.40 -10.79 -2.55
C ILE A 27 9.79 -9.51 -2.00
N ARG A 28 10.10 -9.10 -0.78
CA ARG A 28 9.42 -7.99 -0.08
C ARG A 28 9.43 -6.70 -0.87
N ASP A 29 10.60 -6.29 -1.35
CA ASP A 29 10.74 -5.03 -2.11
C ASP A 29 9.99 -5.08 -3.45
N ARG A 30 9.94 -6.26 -4.08
CA ARG A 30 9.17 -6.48 -5.32
C ARG A 30 7.66 -6.41 -5.06
N VAL A 31 7.18 -6.98 -3.96
CA VAL A 31 5.77 -6.89 -3.55
C VAL A 31 5.41 -5.43 -3.23
N HIS A 32 6.24 -4.70 -2.48
CA HIS A 32 6.03 -3.29 -2.19
C HIS A 32 5.96 -2.44 -3.46
N ALA A 33 6.89 -2.66 -4.40
CA ALA A 33 6.90 -1.97 -5.69
C ALA A 33 5.65 -2.28 -6.52
N TYR A 34 5.21 -3.55 -6.55
CA TYR A 34 4.00 -3.96 -7.26
C TYR A 34 2.75 -3.27 -6.70
N LEU A 35 2.57 -3.26 -5.38
CA LEU A 35 1.45 -2.57 -4.73
C LEU A 35 1.45 -1.07 -5.03
N ALA A 36 2.62 -0.44 -5.02
CA ALA A 36 2.75 0.97 -5.38
C ALA A 36 2.33 1.23 -6.83
N SER A 37 2.70 0.36 -7.77
CA SER A 37 2.29 0.48 -9.17
C SER A 37 0.77 0.32 -9.34
N VAL A 38 0.17 -0.69 -8.71
CA VAL A 38 -1.28 -0.92 -8.77
C VAL A 38 -2.06 0.30 -8.29
N LEU A 39 -1.69 0.88 -7.15
CA LEU A 39 -2.38 2.06 -6.61
C LEU A 39 -2.22 3.31 -7.49
N ARG A 40 -1.03 3.49 -8.11
CA ARG A 40 -0.81 4.57 -9.07
C ARG A 40 -1.70 4.41 -10.30
N GLU A 41 -1.84 3.19 -10.82
CA GLU A 41 -2.74 2.87 -11.94
C GLU A 41 -4.22 3.09 -11.57
N MET A 42 -4.59 2.93 -10.29
CA MET A 42 -5.93 3.20 -9.77
C MET A 42 -6.23 4.69 -9.52
N GLY A 43 -5.30 5.60 -9.85
CA GLY A 43 -5.51 7.06 -9.73
C GLY A 43 -4.98 7.67 -8.43
N SER A 44 -4.21 6.92 -7.64
CA SER A 44 -3.49 7.42 -6.46
C SER A 44 -2.01 7.67 -6.80
N PRO A 45 -1.61 8.85 -7.29
CA PRO A 45 -0.22 9.09 -7.71
C PRO A 45 0.76 9.13 -6.53
N PHE A 46 0.29 9.55 -5.35
CA PHE A 46 1.08 9.63 -4.13
C PHE A 46 0.87 8.36 -3.31
N VAL A 47 1.83 7.44 -3.39
CA VAL A 47 1.78 6.15 -2.70
C VAL A 47 3.13 5.86 -2.06
N VAL A 48 3.10 5.52 -0.78
CA VAL A 48 4.24 4.98 -0.03
C VAL A 48 3.84 3.59 0.45
N VAL A 49 4.64 2.59 0.11
CA VAL A 49 4.46 1.21 0.56
C VAL A 49 5.68 0.79 1.37
N GLY A 50 5.44 0.20 2.54
CA GLY A 50 6.45 -0.41 3.38
C GLY A 50 5.85 -1.59 4.15
N GLY A 51 6.58 -2.14 5.11
CA GLY A 51 6.13 -3.30 5.85
C GLY A 51 7.28 -4.20 6.27
N VAL A 52 6.94 -5.30 6.92
CA VAL A 52 7.90 -6.32 7.36
C VAL A 52 7.47 -7.69 6.81
N ASP A 53 7.95 -8.77 7.39
CA ASP A 53 7.80 -10.12 6.86
C ASP A 53 6.35 -10.65 6.85
N ASP A 54 5.47 -10.17 7.71
CA ASP A 54 4.08 -10.63 7.84
C ASP A 54 2.99 -9.58 7.53
N HIS A 55 3.35 -8.33 7.22
CA HIS A 55 2.36 -7.29 6.92
C HIS A 55 2.90 -6.12 6.11
N VAL A 56 1.98 -5.39 5.47
CA VAL A 56 2.26 -4.23 4.62
C VAL A 56 1.54 -2.99 5.16
N HIS A 57 2.23 -1.86 5.10
CA HIS A 57 1.72 -0.52 5.33
C HIS A 57 1.63 0.20 3.98
N VAL A 58 0.46 0.77 3.68
CA VAL A 58 0.24 1.58 2.48
C VAL A 58 -0.33 2.92 2.88
N LEU A 59 0.38 4.01 2.57
CA LEU A 59 -0.15 5.37 2.65
C LEU A 59 -0.42 5.87 1.23
N PHE A 60 -1.67 6.24 0.94
CA PHE A 60 -2.06 6.78 -0.37
C PHE A 60 -3.12 7.88 -0.26
N LYS A 61 -3.28 8.64 -1.35
CA LYS A 61 -4.33 9.64 -1.56
C LYS A 61 -5.39 9.12 -2.52
#